data_AF-A0A4Q9PQQ2-F1
#
_entry.id   AF-A0A4Q9PQQ2-F1
#
_cell.length_a   1.000
_cell.length_b   1.000
_cell.length_c   1.000
_cell.angle_alpha   90.00
_cell.angle_beta   90.00
_cell.angle_gamma   90.00
#
_symmetry.space_group_name_H-M   'P 1'
#
loop_
_entity.id
_entity.type
_entity.pdbx_description
1 polymer ?
#
loop_
_entity_poly.entity_id
_entity_poly.type
_entity_poly.pdbx_seq_one_letter_code
_entity_poly.pdbx_strand_id
1 'polypeptide(L)'
;LAVSPGEESAVDDFAVQLFKVLHYTGRDASRVVRTRKDLTFCVCGEQMRAQTDVCIMDDLDILLVVQEDKRHLGGSDQEPQLIAEAIAAFHNNNDTHVRVLGLPVLQSRVMP
;
A
#
# COMPACT_ATOMS: atom_id res chain seq x y z
N LEU A 1 -24.78 -2.00 -12.33
CA LEU A 1 -24.29 -0.83 -13.10
C LEU A 1 -22.81 -1.07 -13.31
N ALA A 2 -22.36 -1.12 -14.57
CA ALA A 2 -20.95 -1.33 -14.87
C ALA A 2 -20.18 -0.03 -14.58
N VAL A 3 -19.19 -0.12 -13.69
CA VAL A 3 -18.27 0.97 -13.39
C VAL A 3 -17.52 1.31 -14.67
N SER A 4 -17.48 2.59 -15.03
CA SER A 4 -16.80 3.02 -16.24
C SER A 4 -15.28 2.80 -16.10
N PRO A 5 -14.55 2.44 -17.17
CA PRO A 5 -13.11 2.20 -17.07
C PRO A 5 -12.39 3.46 -16.60
N GLY A 6 -11.82 3.40 -15.40
CA GLY A 6 -11.15 4.52 -14.73
C GLY A 6 -11.93 5.16 -13.59
N GLU A 7 -13.22 4.85 -13.42
CA GLU A 7 -14.02 5.27 -12.27
C GLU A 7 -13.56 4.49 -11.03
N GLU A 8 -13.09 5.24 -10.04
CA GLU A 8 -12.57 4.71 -8.78
C GLU A 8 -13.69 4.01 -8.00
N SER A 9 -13.35 2.90 -7.35
CA SER A 9 -14.29 2.24 -6.48
C SER A 9 -14.56 3.11 -5.27
N ALA A 10 -15.83 3.27 -4.90
CA ALA A 10 -16.22 3.90 -3.65
C ALA A 10 -15.62 3.19 -2.40
N VAL A 11 -15.05 1.99 -2.58
CA VAL A 11 -14.32 1.26 -1.54
C VAL A 11 -13.05 2.00 -1.11
N ASP A 12 -12.29 2.59 -2.03
CA ASP A 12 -11.06 3.33 -1.70
C ASP A 12 -11.41 4.58 -0.87
N ASP A 13 -12.42 5.33 -1.32
CA ASP A 13 -12.96 6.49 -0.59
C ASP A 13 -13.48 6.09 0.80
N PHE A 14 -14.22 4.98 0.88
CA PHE A 14 -14.71 4.45 2.14
C PHE A 14 -13.55 4.11 3.09
N ALA A 15 -12.51 3.42 2.61
CA ALA A 15 -11.35 3.07 3.42
C ALA A 15 -10.62 4.32 3.94
N VAL A 16 -10.42 5.32 3.08
CA VAL A 16 -9.81 6.62 3.46
C VAL A 16 -10.64 7.29 4.56
N GLN A 17 -11.96 7.38 4.40
CA GLN A 17 -12.82 7.99 5.42
C GLN A 17 -12.87 7.17 6.71
N LEU A 18 -12.90 5.83 6.61
CA LEU A 18 -12.88 4.93 7.75
C LEU A 18 -11.62 5.16 8.61
N PHE A 19 -10.44 5.17 8.00
CA PHE A 19 -9.19 5.41 8.73
C PHE A 19 -9.10 6.80 9.33
N LYS A 20 -9.72 7.79 8.69
CA LYS A 20 -9.82 9.15 9.24
C LYS A 20 -10.73 9.21 10.46
N VAL A 21 -11.93 8.62 10.39
CA VAL A 21 -12.92 8.60 11.48
C VAL A 21 -12.42 7.79 12.67
N LEU A 22 -11.70 6.70 12.42
CA LEU A 22 -11.10 5.86 13.46
C LEU A 22 -9.76 6.40 13.99
N HIS A 23 -9.32 7.58 13.55
CA HIS A 23 -8.06 8.22 13.98
C HIS A 23 -6.79 7.39 13.72
N TYR A 24 -6.81 6.48 12.73
CA TYR A 24 -5.60 5.82 12.26
C TYR A 24 -4.68 6.76 11.48
N THR A 25 -5.24 7.85 10.97
CA THR A 25 -4.52 8.90 10.22
C THR A 25 -4.93 10.30 10.69
N GLY A 26 -4.15 11.30 10.26
CA GLY A 26 -4.31 12.69 10.67
C GLY A 26 -3.19 13.14 11.60
N ARG A 27 -3.28 14.41 12.04
CA ARG A 27 -2.20 15.08 12.78
C ARG A 27 -1.87 14.39 14.10
N ASP A 28 -2.88 13.89 14.81
CA ASP A 28 -2.69 13.26 16.12
C ASP A 28 -1.98 11.90 16.03
N ALA A 29 -2.07 11.23 14.87
CA ALA A 29 -1.45 9.94 14.61
C ALA A 29 -0.10 10.04 13.88
N SER A 30 0.29 11.23 13.39
CA SER A 30 1.43 11.46 12.48
C SER A 30 1.48 10.45 11.31
N ARG A 31 0.31 10.11 10.77
CA ARG A 31 0.13 9.13 9.69
C ARG A 31 -0.75 9.70 8.60
N VAL A 32 -0.44 9.35 7.37
CA VAL A 32 -1.18 9.78 6.18
C VAL A 32 -1.69 8.59 5.40
N VAL A 33 -2.92 8.70 4.88
CA VAL A 33 -3.45 7.77 3.89
C VAL A 33 -2.97 8.21 2.51
N ARG A 34 -2.56 7.26 1.68
CA ARG A 34 -2.31 7.46 0.24
C ARG A 34 -3.14 6.45 -0.53
N THR A 35 -3.75 6.91 -1.62
CA THR A 35 -4.37 6.04 -2.61
C THR A 35 -3.40 5.87 -3.78
N ARG A 36 -3.43 4.72 -4.46
CA ARG A 36 -2.69 4.46 -5.71
C ARG A 36 -1.19 4.74 -5.62
N LYS A 37 -0.56 4.40 -4.50
CA LYS A 37 0.88 4.62 -4.32
C LYS A 37 1.65 3.60 -5.17
N ASP A 38 2.37 4.10 -6.17
CA ASP A 38 3.30 3.28 -6.94
C ASP A 38 4.54 2.93 -6.11
N LEU A 39 4.81 1.64 -6.04
CA LEU A 39 5.96 1.03 -5.37
C LEU A 39 6.76 0.26 -6.42
N THR A 40 8.08 0.41 -6.37
CA THR A 40 8.98 -0.34 -7.26
C THR A 40 9.92 -1.18 -6.42
N PHE A 41 10.13 -2.43 -6.82
CA PHE A 41 10.91 -3.41 -6.07
C PHE A 41 11.54 -4.44 -7.00
N CYS A 42 12.67 -5.01 -6.59
CA CYS A 42 13.41 -5.97 -7.40
C CYS A 42 13.00 -7.40 -7.05
N VAL A 43 12.66 -8.20 -8.07
CA VAL A 43 12.41 -9.64 -7.95
C VAL A 43 13.29 -10.36 -8.95
N CYS A 44 14.14 -11.28 -8.49
CA CYS A 44 15.03 -12.06 -9.34
C CYS A 44 15.93 -11.21 -10.28
N GLY A 45 16.29 -9.99 -9.87
CA GLY A 45 17.11 -9.06 -10.68
C GLY A 45 16.30 -8.17 -11.62
N GLU A 46 14.98 -8.35 -11.70
CA GLU A 46 14.09 -7.53 -12.52
C GLU A 46 13.34 -6.51 -11.67
N GLN A 47 13.20 -5.29 -12.19
CA GLN A 47 12.39 -4.26 -11.55
C GLN A 47 10.91 -4.48 -11.82
N MET A 48 10.17 -4.67 -10.74
CA MET A 48 8.73 -4.85 -10.73
C MET A 48 8.05 -3.61 -10.15
N ARG A 49 6.79 -3.40 -10.54
CA ARG A 49 5.93 -2.35 -9.98
C ARG A 49 4.70 -2.98 -9.34
N ALA A 50 4.34 -2.46 -8.18
CA ALA A 50 3.07 -2.71 -7.52
C ALA A 50 2.42 -1.36 -7.19
N GLN A 51 1.11 -1.24 -7.34
CA GLN A 51 0.38 -0.02 -7.01
C GLN A 51 -0.67 -0.38 -5.97
N THR A 52 -0.51 0.16 -4.77
CA THR A 52 -1.46 -0.11 -3.66
C THR A 52 -2.77 0.62 -3.91
N ASP A 53 -3.92 0.00 -3.65
CA ASP A 53 -5.20 0.71 -3.69
C ASP A 53 -5.25 1.79 -2.63
N VAL A 54 -5.04 1.41 -1.36
CA VAL A 54 -4.87 2.34 -0.24
C VAL A 54 -3.70 1.89 0.64
N CYS A 55 -2.89 2.81 1.14
CA CYS A 55 -1.89 2.52 2.16
C CYS A 55 -1.83 3.60 3.24
N ILE A 56 -1.45 3.20 4.46
CA ILE A 56 -1.12 4.13 5.54
C ILE A 56 0.39 4.15 5.68
N MET A 57 0.94 5.36 5.71
CA MET A 57 2.35 5.57 5.97
C MET A 57 2.55 6.61 7.08
N ASP A 58 3.64 6.48 7.82
CA ASP A 58 4.19 7.61 8.57
C ASP A 58 5.17 8.38 7.68
N ASP A 59 6.07 9.17 8.28
CA ASP A 59 7.02 10.00 7.54
C ASP A 59 7.95 9.18 6.62
N LEU A 60 8.19 7.91 6.93
CA LEU A 60 9.28 7.12 6.33
C LEU A 60 8.84 5.73 5.88
N ASP A 61 7.89 5.12 6.58
CA ASP A 61 7.51 3.74 6.36
C ASP A 61 6.04 3.59 5.97
N ILE A 62 5.80 2.65 5.06
CA ILE A 62 4.48 2.08 4.80
C ILE A 62 4.16 1.10 5.92
N LEU A 63 3.05 1.36 6.61
CA LEU A 63 2.60 0.64 7.81
C LEU A 63 1.50 -0.37 7.51
N LEU A 64 0.62 -0.02 6.59
CA LEU A 64 -0.56 -0.80 6.21
C LEU A 64 -0.74 -0.71 4.70
N VAL A 65 -1.06 -1.84 4.06
CA VAL A 65 -1.51 -1.91 2.68
C VAL A 65 -2.92 -2.48 2.68
N VAL A 66 -3.82 -1.82 1.96
CA VAL A 66 -5.20 -2.25 1.79
C VAL A 66 -5.42 -2.47 0.32
N GLN A 67 -5.92 -3.66 0.02
CA GLN A 67 -6.26 -4.10 -1.33
C GLN A 67 -7.78 -4.15 -1.46
N GLU A 68 -8.31 -3.50 -2.48
CA GLU A 68 -9.71 -3.64 -2.84
C GLU A 68 -9.97 -5.03 -3.42
N ASP A 69 -11.04 -5.66 -2.96
CA ASP A 69 -11.53 -6.87 -3.61
C ASP A 69 -12.24 -6.56 -4.94
N LYS A 70 -11.49 -6.73 -6.04
CA LYS A 70 -11.95 -6.48 -7.41
C LYS A 70 -12.63 -7.68 -8.08
N ARG A 71 -12.99 -8.72 -7.33
CA ARG A 71 -13.72 -9.89 -7.89
C ARG A 71 -15.01 -9.50 -8.62
N HIS A 72 -15.68 -8.45 -8.15
CA HIS A 72 -16.90 -7.93 -8.76
C HIS A 72 -16.70 -7.33 -10.17
N LEU A 73 -15.46 -7.03 -10.57
CA LEU A 73 -15.07 -6.55 -11.90
C LEU A 73 -14.68 -7.69 -12.86
N GLY A 74 -14.94 -8.95 -12.49
CA GLY A 74 -14.50 -10.12 -13.25
C GLY A 74 -13.00 -10.43 -13.06
N GLY A 75 -12.40 -9.88 -12.00
CA GLY A 75 -10.98 -10.00 -11.70
C GLY A 75 -10.53 -11.39 -11.27
N SER A 76 -9.23 -11.64 -11.44
CA SER A 76 -8.49 -12.81 -10.94
C SER A 76 -8.39 -12.81 -9.41
N ASP A 77 -7.79 -13.88 -8.88
CA ASP A 77 -7.32 -13.94 -7.50
C ASP A 77 -6.52 -12.68 -7.12
N GLN A 78 -6.92 -12.06 -6.01
CA GLN A 78 -6.33 -10.82 -5.48
C GLN A 78 -5.19 -11.09 -4.51
N GLU A 79 -5.07 -12.32 -3.99
CA GLU A 79 -4.00 -12.70 -3.07
C GLU A 79 -2.60 -12.46 -3.66
N PRO A 80 -2.29 -12.82 -4.92
CA PRO A 80 -1.00 -12.53 -5.52
C PRO A 80 -0.67 -11.03 -5.59
N GLN A 81 -1.69 -10.20 -5.83
CA GLN A 81 -1.52 -8.75 -5.86
C GLN A 81 -1.19 -8.21 -4.46
N LEU A 82 -1.96 -8.61 -3.45
CA LEU A 82 -1.70 -8.20 -2.06
C LEU A 82 -0.30 -8.62 -1.60
N ILE A 83 0.13 -9.84 -1.94
CA ILE A 83 1.49 -10.32 -1.64
C ILE A 83 2.54 -9.43 -2.32
N ALA A 84 2.36 -9.13 -3.62
CA ALA A 84 3.29 -8.29 -4.36
C ALA A 84 3.39 -6.88 -3.76
N GLU A 85 2.27 -6.28 -3.36
CA GLU A 85 2.24 -4.97 -2.71
C GLU A 85 2.90 -4.97 -1.34
N ALA A 86 2.66 -5.99 -0.52
CA ALA A 86 3.30 -6.14 0.78
C ALA A 86 4.84 -6.29 0.64
N ILE A 87 5.30 -7.09 -0.33
CA ILE A 87 6.73 -7.20 -0.66
C ILE A 87 7.30 -5.87 -1.12
N ALA A 88 6.59 -5.17 -2.01
CA ALA A 88 7.02 -3.87 -2.53
C ALA A 88 7.12 -2.82 -1.42
N ALA A 89 6.15 -2.79 -0.51
CA ALA A 89 6.13 -1.89 0.63
C ALA A 89 7.29 -2.20 1.59
N PHE A 90 7.54 -3.48 1.89
CA PHE A 90 8.66 -3.89 2.73
C PHE A 90 10.02 -3.51 2.12
N HIS A 91 10.18 -3.73 0.81
CA HIS A 91 11.39 -3.34 0.09
C HIS A 91 11.58 -1.82 0.11
N ASN A 92 10.51 -1.05 -0.13
CA ASN A 92 10.57 0.42 -0.12
C ASN A 92 10.95 0.99 1.25
N ASN A 93 10.42 0.41 2.33
CA ASN A 93 10.80 0.77 3.70
C ASN A 93 12.29 0.49 3.94
N ASN A 94 12.78 -0.70 3.57
CA ASN A 94 14.19 -1.05 3.72
C ASN A 94 15.13 -0.17 2.88
N ASP A 95 14.73 0.18 1.66
CA ASP A 95 15.46 1.15 0.84
C ASP A 95 15.53 2.52 1.52
N THR A 96 14.43 2.98 2.11
CA THR A 96 14.38 4.25 2.86
C THR A 96 15.28 4.18 4.09
N HIS A 97 15.25 3.08 4.85
CA HIS A 97 16.11 2.89 6.01
C HIS A 97 17.59 3.02 5.66
N VAL A 98 18.04 2.33 4.61
CA VAL A 98 19.44 2.35 4.21
C VAL A 98 19.84 3.68 3.57
N ARG A 99 19.06 4.16 2.60
CA ARG A 99 19.46 5.28 1.74
C ARG A 99 19.19 6.66 2.36
N VAL A 100 18.16 6.77 3.19
CA VAL A 100 17.74 8.05 3.78
C VAL A 100 18.16 8.14 5.24
N LEU A 101 18.00 7.06 6.01
CA LEU A 101 18.22 7.08 7.46
C LEU A 101 19.59 6.56 7.90
N GLY A 102 20.31 5.84 7.02
CA GLY A 102 21.55 5.16 7.38
C GLY A 102 21.35 4.02 8.39
N LEU A 103 20.14 3.48 8.45
CA LEU A 103 19.75 2.37 9.33
C LEU A 103 19.93 1.03 8.62
N PRO A 104 20.16 -0.07 9.36
CA PRO A 104 20.20 -1.40 8.79
C PRO A 104 18.81 -1.82 8.28
N VAL A 105 18.80 -2.71 7.29
CA VAL A 105 17.54 -3.30 6.79
C VAL A 105 16.85 -4.14 7.87
N LEU A 106 15.53 -4.08 7.89
CA LEU A 106 14.70 -5.02 8.64
C LEU A 106 14.74 -6.38 7.96
N GLN A 107 14.85 -7.45 8.75
CA GLN A 107 14.79 -8.82 8.25
C GLN A 107 13.35 -9.32 8.04
N SER A 108 12.41 -8.74 8.78
CA SER A 108 10.99 -9.03 8.67
C SER A 108 10.16 -7.86 9.18
N ARG A 109 8.90 -7.80 8.73
CA ARG A 109 7.89 -6.86 9.22
C ARG A 109 6.51 -7.49 9.05
N VAL A 110 5.62 -7.27 10.01
CA VAL A 110 4.21 -7.58 9.86
C VAL A 110 3.53 -6.33 9.30
N MET A 111 2.91 -6.48 8.14
CA MET A 111 1.96 -5.51 7.59
C MET A 111 0.56 -6.08 7.85
N PRO A 112 -0.21 -5.46 8.77
CA PRO A 112 -1.56 -5.91 9.08
C PRO A 112 -2.52 -5.72 7.90
#